data_AF-A0A2T2UQS8-F1
#
_entry.id   AF-A0A2T2UQS8-F1
#
_cell.length_a   1.000
_cell.length_b   1.000
_cell.length_c   1.000
_cell.angle_alpha   90.00
_cell.angle_beta   90.00
_cell.angle_gamma   90.00
#
_symmetry.space_group_name_H-M   'P 1'
#
loop_
_entity.id
_entity.type
_entity.pdbx_description
1 polymer ?
#
loop_
_entity_poly.entity_id
_entity_poly.type
_entity_poly.pdbx_seq_one_letter_code
_entity_poly.pdbx_strand_id
1 'polypeptide(L)'
;MDVDFQMEVKDREEAERELGAGGGRGRTSRYEPIAQKWDELGDDESIVLSDLKKNDIQNLRNLLYRRFGKENVIVRSAKQADDTFKAVVRAREGNEYLRDE
;
A
#
# COMPACT_ATOMS: atom_id res chain seq x y z
N MET A 1 16.54 27.11 -3.00
CA MET A 1 16.15 25.84 -3.63
C MET A 1 14.79 26.10 -4.23
N ASP A 2 14.72 26.26 -5.55
CA ASP A 2 13.43 26.33 -6.24
C ASP A 2 12.84 24.92 -6.29
N VAL A 3 11.58 24.80 -5.89
CA VAL A 3 10.82 23.56 -5.94
C VAL A 3 9.98 23.56 -7.21
N ASP A 4 10.06 22.51 -8.02
CA ASP A 4 9.34 22.36 -9.31
C ASP A 4 7.84 22.04 -9.14
N PHE A 5 7.23 22.49 -8.03
CA PHE A 5 5.82 22.26 -7.76
C PHE A 5 5.20 23.46 -7.04
N GLN A 6 3.92 23.69 -7.31
CA GLN A 6 3.16 24.71 -6.60
C GLN A 6 2.64 24.14 -5.29
N MET A 7 2.79 24.90 -4.20
CA MET A 7 2.30 24.57 -2.88
C MET A 7 1.27 25.60 -2.46
N GLU A 8 0.10 25.15 -2.03
CA GLU A 8 -0.97 26.00 -1.51
C GLU A 8 -1.43 25.46 -0.16
N VAL A 9 -1.71 26.35 0.80
CA VAL A 9 -2.19 25.99 2.14
C VAL A 9 -3.68 26.33 2.21
N LYS A 10 -4.51 25.30 2.41
CA LYS A 10 -5.98 25.40 2.53
C LYS A 10 -6.46 24.80 3.83
N ASP A 11 -7.70 25.09 4.21
CA ASP A 11 -8.36 24.35 5.29
C ASP A 11 -8.64 22.90 4.86
N ARG A 12 -8.79 22.00 5.84
CA ARG A 12 -8.94 20.56 5.61
C ARG A 12 -10.12 20.25 4.69
N GLU A 13 -11.25 20.91 4.88
CA GLU A 13 -12.46 20.60 4.11
C GLU A 13 -12.34 21.07 2.67
N GLU A 14 -11.73 22.23 2.44
CA GLU A 14 -11.45 22.75 1.10
C GLU A 14 -10.42 21.88 0.36
N ALA A 15 -9.33 21.48 1.04
CA ALA A 15 -8.34 20.57 0.48
C ALA A 15 -8.93 19.19 0.12
N GLU A 16 -9.77 18.63 1.00
CA GLU A 16 -10.46 17.36 0.73
C GLU A 16 -11.54 17.49 -0.37
N ARG A 17 -12.18 18.66 -0.51
CA ARG A 17 -13.16 18.93 -1.57
C ARG A 17 -12.51 19.06 -2.94
N GLU A 18 -11.33 19.69 -3.02
CA GLU A 18 -10.54 19.73 -4.25
C GLU A 18 -10.00 18.36 -4.65
N LEU A 19 -9.56 17.56 -3.67
CA LEU A 19 -9.32 16.14 -3.89
C LEU A 19 -10.59 15.43 -4.34
N GLY A 20 -11.76 15.78 -3.80
CA GLY A 20 -13.06 15.19 -4.10
C GLY A 20 -13.59 15.43 -5.52
N ALA A 21 -13.06 16.41 -6.26
CA ALA A 21 -13.41 16.64 -7.67
C ALA A 21 -12.61 15.77 -8.66
N GLY A 22 -11.51 15.13 -8.21
CA GLY A 22 -10.65 14.28 -9.06
C GLY A 22 -10.11 13.00 -8.40
N GLY A 23 -10.46 12.74 -7.14
CA GLY A 23 -9.77 11.79 -6.26
C GLY A 23 -10.73 10.90 -5.50
N GLY A 24 -10.92 9.69 -6.02
CA GLY A 24 -10.95 8.48 -5.19
C GLY A 24 -12.22 8.18 -4.37
N ARG A 25 -13.30 8.96 -4.43
CA ARG A 25 -14.58 8.56 -3.82
C ARG A 25 -15.31 7.58 -4.76
N GLY A 26 -14.81 6.35 -4.86
CA GLY A 26 -15.45 5.27 -5.62
C GLY A 26 -14.52 4.43 -6.51
N ARG A 27 -13.22 4.75 -6.59
CA ARG A 27 -12.25 3.83 -7.17
C ARG A 27 -11.86 2.81 -6.11
N THR A 28 -12.61 1.71 -6.07
CA THR A 28 -12.13 0.47 -5.45
C THR A 28 -10.71 0.24 -5.97
N SER A 29 -9.72 0.26 -5.08
CA SER A 29 -8.33 0.05 -5.47
C SER A 29 -8.24 -1.23 -6.30
N ARG A 30 -7.43 -1.26 -7.37
CA ARG A 30 -7.20 -2.52 -8.10
C ARG A 30 -6.64 -3.63 -7.21
N TYR A 31 -6.13 -3.27 -6.03
CA TYR A 31 -5.59 -4.17 -5.01
C TYR A 31 -6.62 -4.52 -3.91
N GLU A 32 -7.84 -3.99 -3.96
CA GLU A 32 -8.89 -4.30 -3.00
C GLU A 32 -9.17 -5.81 -2.86
N PRO A 33 -9.17 -6.63 -3.93
CA PRO A 33 -9.34 -8.08 -3.78
C PRO A 33 -8.24 -8.72 -2.92
N ILE A 34 -7.04 -8.13 -2.87
CA ILE A 34 -5.94 -8.64 -2.04
C ILE A 34 -6.19 -8.30 -0.57
N ALA A 35 -6.73 -7.12 -0.29
CA ALA A 35 -7.12 -6.74 1.07
C ALA A 35 -8.29 -7.59 1.57
N GLN A 36 -9.30 -7.84 0.72
CA GLN A 36 -10.40 -8.76 1.04
C GLN A 36 -9.88 -10.17 1.29
N LYS A 37 -8.99 -10.67 0.42
CA LYS A 37 -8.43 -12.00 0.61
C LYS A 37 -7.62 -12.11 1.90
N TRP A 38 -6.84 -11.09 2.23
CA TRP A 38 -6.08 -11.03 3.47
C TRP A 38 -6.98 -11.12 4.72
N ASP A 39 -8.13 -10.44 4.71
CA ASP A 39 -9.12 -10.44 5.80
C ASP A 39 -9.75 -11.84 6.05
N GLU A 40 -9.71 -12.73 5.05
CA GLU A 40 -10.22 -14.10 5.12
C GLU A 40 -9.18 -15.13 5.58
N LEU A 41 -7.88 -14.78 5.56
CA LEU A 41 -6.79 -15.73 5.83
C LEU A 41 -6.51 -15.85 7.34
N GLY A 42 -6.07 -17.04 7.75
CA GLY A 42 -5.54 -17.25 9.10
C GLY A 42 -4.14 -16.65 9.31
N ASP A 43 -3.73 -16.53 10.57
CA ASP A 43 -2.44 -15.90 10.95
C ASP A 43 -1.21 -16.62 10.36
N ASP A 44 -1.31 -17.93 10.09
CA ASP A 44 -0.24 -18.76 9.53
C ASP A 44 -0.22 -18.79 7.98
N GLU A 45 -1.17 -18.10 7.33
CA GLU A 45 -1.30 -18.10 5.87
C GLU A 45 -0.63 -16.87 5.23
N SER A 46 -0.32 -16.99 3.94
CA SER A 46 0.40 -15.94 3.20
C SER A 46 -0.08 -15.84 1.76
N ILE A 47 -0.11 -14.61 1.22
CA ILE A 47 -0.42 -14.35 -0.18
C ILE A 47 0.88 -14.08 -0.94
N VAL A 48 1.12 -14.85 -2.00
CA VAL A 48 2.23 -14.62 -2.93
C VAL A 48 1.71 -13.94 -4.19
N LEU A 49 2.31 -12.82 -4.54
CA LEU A 49 2.00 -12.03 -5.72
C LEU A 49 3.23 -11.98 -6.64
N SER A 50 3.01 -12.05 -7.95
CA SER A 50 4.06 -12.02 -8.98
C SER A 50 3.78 -10.95 -10.02
N ASP A 51 4.76 -10.69 -10.89
CA ASP A 51 4.65 -9.76 -12.04
C ASP A 51 4.29 -8.32 -11.64
N LEU A 52 4.69 -7.91 -10.43
CA LEU A 52 4.38 -6.60 -9.89
C LEU A 52 5.40 -5.54 -10.36
N LYS A 53 4.93 -4.33 -10.59
CA LYS A 53 5.81 -3.16 -10.78
C LYS A 53 6.17 -2.55 -9.42
N LYS A 54 7.25 -1.76 -9.37
CA LYS A 54 7.65 -1.03 -8.15
C LYS A 54 6.51 -0.20 -7.54
N ASN A 55 5.72 0.48 -8.37
CA ASN A 55 4.56 1.25 -7.91
C ASN A 55 3.45 0.36 -7.33
N ASP A 56 3.30 -0.87 -7.82
CA ASP A 56 2.30 -1.81 -7.29
C ASP A 56 2.65 -2.20 -5.85
N ILE A 57 3.94 -2.39 -5.54
CA ILE A 57 4.42 -2.64 -4.18
C ILE A 57 4.07 -1.51 -3.22
N GLN A 58 4.29 -0.26 -3.64
CA GLN A 58 3.99 0.92 -2.81
C GLN A 58 2.48 1.04 -2.55
N ASN A 59 1.66 0.84 -3.59
CA ASN A 59 0.21 0.88 -3.44
C ASN A 59 -0.33 -0.25 -2.56
N LEU A 60 0.25 -1.45 -2.65
CA LEU A 60 -0.10 -2.59 -1.78
C LEU A 60 0.21 -2.28 -0.31
N ARG A 61 1.41 -1.77 -0.02
CA ARG A 61 1.78 -1.35 1.33
C ARG A 61 0.83 -0.29 1.87
N ASN A 62 0.58 0.77 1.09
CA ASN A 62 -0.30 1.86 1.52
C ASN A 62 -1.72 1.39 1.80
N LEU A 63 -2.26 0.49 0.97
CA LEU A 63 -3.58 -0.08 1.19
C LEU A 63 -3.63 -0.95 2.45
N LEU A 64 -2.73 -1.93 2.54
CA LEU A 64 -2.75 -2.92 3.62
C LEU A 64 -2.40 -2.31 4.97
N TYR A 65 -1.42 -1.40 5.03
CA TYR A 65 -1.05 -0.74 6.28
C TYR A 65 -2.13 0.24 6.75
N ARG A 66 -2.84 0.90 5.84
CA ARG A 66 -3.97 1.77 6.21
C ARG A 66 -5.14 0.96 6.80
N ARG A 67 -5.41 -0.22 6.26
CA ARG A 67 -6.58 -1.03 6.64
C ARG A 67 -6.33 -1.94 7.83
N PHE A 68 -5.15 -2.55 7.90
CA PHE A 68 -4.84 -3.59 8.88
C PHE A 68 -3.74 -3.19 9.86
N GLY A 69 -3.05 -2.06 9.66
CA GLY A 69 -1.94 -1.65 10.51
C GLY A 69 -0.62 -2.32 10.12
N LYS A 70 0.46 -1.54 10.09
CA LYS A 70 1.82 -2.02 9.72
C LYS A 70 2.40 -3.02 10.73
N GLU A 71 1.84 -3.01 11.94
CA GLU A 71 2.11 -3.91 13.05
C GLU A 71 1.51 -5.30 12.86
N ASN A 72 0.42 -5.44 12.09
CA ASN A 72 -0.28 -6.72 11.91
C ASN A 72 0.07 -7.38 10.58
N VAL A 73 0.27 -6.60 9.52
CA VAL A 73 0.59 -7.11 8.17
C VAL A 73 1.94 -6.63 7.69
N ILE A 74 2.68 -7.49 6.99
CA ILE A 74 3.93 -7.14 6.33
C ILE A 74 3.90 -7.49 4.85
N VAL A 75 4.42 -6.57 4.02
CA VAL A 75 4.61 -6.78 2.59
C VAL A 75 6.11 -6.82 2.28
N ARG A 76 6.64 -8.04 2.12
CA ARG A 76 8.02 -8.26 1.67
C ARG A 76 8.03 -8.38 0.16
N SER A 77 9.04 -7.81 -0.50
CA SER A 77 9.17 -7.91 -1.95
C SER A 77 10.61 -8.13 -2.38
N ALA A 78 10.78 -8.77 -3.54
CA ALA A 78 12.06 -9.02 -4.15
C ALA A 78 11.97 -8.74 -5.66
N LYS A 79 12.92 -7.97 -6.17
CA LYS A 79 13.07 -7.72 -7.61
C LYS A 79 13.48 -9.01 -8.32
N GLN A 80 12.85 -9.29 -9.45
CA GLN A 80 13.12 -10.42 -10.32
C GLN A 80 14.07 -10.00 -11.47
N ALA A 81 14.53 -10.98 -12.27
CA ALA A 81 15.48 -10.74 -13.35
C ALA A 81 14.91 -9.90 -14.50
N ASP A 82 13.58 -9.91 -14.68
CA ASP A 82 12.83 -9.22 -15.73
C ASP A 82 12.32 -7.82 -15.32
N ASP A 83 12.95 -7.21 -14.32
CA ASP A 83 12.54 -5.94 -13.71
C ASP A 83 11.16 -5.92 -13.01
N THR A 84 10.48 -7.07 -12.91
CA THR A 84 9.27 -7.22 -12.09
C THR A 84 9.62 -7.51 -10.64
N PHE A 85 8.60 -7.55 -9.78
CA PHE A 85 8.71 -7.87 -8.38
C PHE A 85 7.78 -9.03 -8.02
N LYS A 86 8.28 -9.90 -7.13
CA LYS A 86 7.42 -10.78 -6.34
C LYS A 86 7.20 -10.13 -4.97
N ALA A 87 6.02 -10.32 -4.42
CA ALA A 87 5.69 -9.89 -3.07
C ALA A 87 5.03 -11.01 -2.28
N VAL A 88 5.30 -11.01 -0.97
CA VAL A 88 4.64 -11.87 0.02
C VAL A 88 3.94 -10.96 1.01
N VAL A 89 2.64 -11.16 1.18
CA VAL A 89 1.81 -10.57 2.23
C VAL A 89 1.57 -11.63 3.28
N ARG A 90 1.90 -11.34 4.54
CA ARG A 90 1.71 -12.26 5.66
C ARG A 90 1.55 -11.51 6.98
N ALA A 91 1.17 -12.23 8.01
CA ALA A 91 1.11 -11.69 9.36
C ALA A 91 2.52 -11.32 9.83
N ARG A 92 2.63 -10.24 10.59
CA ARG A 92 3.89 -9.90 11.24
C ARG A 92 4.07 -10.80 12.46
N GLU A 93 5.19 -11.53 12.50
CA GLU A 93 5.55 -12.34 13.65
C GLU A 93 6.54 -11.59 14.55
N GLY A 94 6.18 -11.43 15.82
CA GLY A 94 7.06 -10.93 16.88
C GLY A 94 7.65 -9.53 16.61
N ASN A 95 8.97 -9.41 16.77
CA ASN A 95 9.70 -8.14 16.78
C ASN A 95 10.37 -7.82 15.42
N GLU A 96 9.78 -8.30 14.31
CA GLU A 96 10.30 -7.98 12.97
C GLU A 96 10.40 -6.46 12.83
N TYR A 97 11.64 -5.94 12.70
CA TYR A 97 11.90 -4.51 12.63
C TYR A 97 10.99 -3.85 11.59
N LEU A 98 10.23 -2.86 12.04
CA LEU A 98 9.72 -1.80 11.18
C LEU A 98 10.97 -1.15 10.59
N ARG A 99 11.40 -1.57 9.40
CA ARG A 99 12.36 -0.76 8.66
C ARG A 99 11.59 0.50 8.28
N ASP A 100 11.75 1.53 9.09
CA ASP A 100 11.45 2.89 8.65
C ASP A 100 12.26 3.12 7.37
N GLU A 101 11.53 3.45 6.30
CA GLU A 101 12.08 3.71 4.97
C GLU A 101 13.05 4.90 4.97
#